data_AF-A0A5K0VVW0-F1
#
_entry.id   AF-A0A5K0VVW0-F1
#
_cell.length_a   1.000
_cell.length_b   1.000
_cell.length_c   1.000
_cell.angle_alpha   90.00
_cell.angle_beta   90.00
_cell.angle_gamma   90.00
#
_symmetry.space_group_name_H-M   'P 1'
#
loop_
_entity.id
_entity.type
_entity.pdbx_description
1 polymer ?
#
loop_
_entity_poly.entity_id
_entity_poly.type
_entity_poly.pdbx_seq_one_letter_code
_entity_poly.pdbx_strand_id
1 'polypeptide(L)' 'IPMTLIFTKCDKRKKRKNGGKRPEENVEDFQTLIAEFFQQAPPWIMTSSVTNLGRDEILLHIAQLRNYWQKH' A
#
# COMPACT_ATOMS: atom_id res chain seq x y z
N ILE A 1 16.47 -1.53 -7.22
CA ILE A 1 15.74 -2.72 -6.73
C ILE A 1 14.24 -2.40 -6.82
N PRO A 2 13.43 -3.21 -7.51
CA PRO A 2 11.98 -3.00 -7.55
C PRO A 2 11.36 -3.13 -6.16
N MET A 3 10.47 -2.20 -5.82
CA MET A 3 9.84 -2.09 -4.51
C MET A 3 8.33 -1.97 -4.67
N THR A 4 7.58 -2.47 -3.69
CA THR A 4 6.14 -2.24 -3.54
C THR A 4 5.87 -1.88 -2.09
N LEU A 5 5.08 -0.84 -1.85
CA LEU A 5 4.75 -0.37 -0.50
C LEU A 5 3.45 -1.04 -0.02
N ILE A 6 3.45 -1.61 1.18
CA ILE A 6 2.26 -2.21 1.77
C ILE A 6 1.83 -1.40 2.98
N PHE A 7 0.69 -0.70 2.86
CA PHE A 7 0.07 -0.02 3.98
C PHE A 7 -0.74 -1.04 4.77
N THR A 8 -0.31 -1.35 5.99
CA THR A 8 -0.92 -2.41 6.81
C THR A 8 -1.90 -1.83 7.84
N LYS A 9 -2.76 -2.70 8.40
CA LYS A 9 -3.69 -2.37 9.50
C LYS A 9 -4.69 -1.26 9.12
N CYS A 10 -5.12 -1.20 7.85
CA CYS A 10 -6.08 -0.22 7.35
C CYS A 10 -7.50 -0.38 7.92
N ASP A 11 -7.75 -1.42 8.73
CA ASP A 11 -8.94 -1.53 9.58
C ASP A 11 -8.93 -0.57 10.77
N LYS A 12 -7.75 -0.12 11.21
CA LYS A 12 -7.61 0.78 12.35
C LYS A 12 -8.10 2.18 12.00
N ARG A 13 -9.18 2.59 12.67
CA ARG A 13 -9.74 3.94 12.56
C ARG A 13 -9.60 4.66 13.88
N LYS A 14 -8.81 5.72 13.91
CA LYS A 14 -8.82 6.69 15.01
C LYS A 14 -9.90 7.73 14.73
N LYS A 15 -10.67 8.12 15.74
CA LYS A 15 -11.72 9.15 15.57
C LYS A 15 -11.07 10.46 15.12
N ARG A 16 -11.68 11.17 14.15
CA ARG A 16 -11.18 12.46 13.64
C ARG A 16 -10.93 13.48 14.76
N LYS A 17 -11.83 13.55 15.76
CA LYS A 17 -11.68 14.42 16.94
C LYS A 17 -10.41 14.16 17.77
N ASN A 18 -9.76 13.01 17.60
CA ASN A 18 -8.51 12.64 18.26
C ASN A 18 -7.31 12.67 17.28
N GLY A 19 -7.41 13.44 16.20
CA GLY A 19 -6.39 13.53 15.15
C GLY A 19 -6.29 12.27 14.28
N GLY A 20 -7.36 11.48 14.20
CA GLY A 20 -7.38 10.29 13.36
C GLY A 20 -7.66 10.61 11.89
N LYS A 21 -6.81 10.10 11.00
CA LYS A 21 -7.01 10.11 9.55
C LYS A 21 -7.53 8.76 9.07
N ARG A 22 -8.31 8.76 7.98
CA ARG A 22 -8.68 7.54 7.28
C ARG A 22 -7.43 6.94 6.60
N PRO A 23 -7.39 5.62 6.36
CA PRO A 23 -6.28 4.99 5.67
C PRO A 23 -5.92 5.67 4.34
N GLU A 24 -6.93 6.07 3.56
CA GLU A 24 -6.75 6.72 2.27
C GLU A 24 -6.03 8.07 2.40
N GLU A 25 -6.39 8.86 3.42
CA GLU A 25 -5.73 10.15 3.71
C GLU A 25 -4.26 9.93 4.09
N ASN A 26 -3.95 8.90 4.89
CA ASN A 26 -2.56 8.58 5.24
C ASN A 26 -1.75 8.11 4.04
N VAL A 27 -2.37 7.35 3.12
CA VAL A 27 -1.72 6.92 1.88
C VAL A 27 -1.38 8.13 1.03
N GLU A 28 -2.34 9.03 0.82
CA GLU A 28 -2.15 10.26 0.03
C GLU A 28 -1.02 11.12 0.62
N ASP A 29 -1.07 11.41 1.93
CA ASP A 29 -0.02 12.18 2.61
C ASP A 29 1.36 11.55 2.42
N PHE A 30 1.46 10.23 2.56
CA PHE A 30 2.72 9.52 2.41
C PHE A 30 3.19 9.50 0.96
N GLN A 31 2.29 9.35 -0.02
CA GLN A 31 2.61 9.43 -1.43
C GLN A 31 3.16 10.82 -1.80
N THR A 32 2.53 11.89 -1.31
CA THR A 32 3.02 13.26 -1.50
C THR A 32 4.41 13.43 -0.89
N LEU A 33 4.62 12.93 0.33
CA LEU A 33 5.91 13.00 1.01
C LEU A 33 7.02 12.29 0.21
N ILE A 34 6.76 11.08 -0.31
CA ILE A 34 7.80 10.33 -1.01
C ILE A 34 8.00 10.79 -2.46
N ALA A 35 7.07 11.55 -3.04
CA ALA A 35 7.15 11.98 -4.44
C ALA A 35 8.43 12.80 -4.74
N GLU A 36 8.98 13.50 -3.74
CA GLU A 36 10.23 14.25 -3.88
C GLU A 36 11.47 13.34 -3.97
N PHE A 37 11.36 12.09 -3.51
CA PHE A 37 12.47 11.14 -3.41
C PHE A 37 12.49 10.09 -4.53
N PHE A 38 11.41 9.99 -5.30
CA PHE A 38 11.27 9.00 -6.37
C PHE A 38 10.85 9.67 -7.68
N GLN A 39 11.55 9.34 -8.78
CA GLN A 39 11.09 9.75 -10.12
C GLN A 39 9.68 9.22 -10.42
N GLN A 40 9.37 8.02 -9.93
CA GLN A 40 8.05 7.43 -9.93
C GLN A 40 7.84 6.70 -8.61
N ALA A 41 6.80 7.08 -7.87
CA ALA A 41 6.47 6.42 -6.61
C ALA A 41 6.27 4.91 -6.83
N PRO A 42 6.78 4.04 -5.92
CA PRO A 42 6.54 2.62 -6.01
C PRO A 42 5.03 2.29 -5.99
N PRO A 43 4.59 1.20 -6.65
CA PRO A 43 3.23 0.72 -6.50
C PRO A 43 2.93 0.41 -5.03
N TRP A 44 1.68 0.57 -4.63
CA TRP A 44 1.26 0.36 -3.25
C TRP A 44 -0.06 -0.38 -3.13
N ILE A 45 -0.25 -1.06 -2.00
CA ILE A 45 -1.49 -1.78 -1.68
C ILE A 45 -1.85 -1.51 -0.21
N MET A 46 -3.11 -1.16 0.05
CA MET A 46 -3.67 -1.10 1.41
C MET A 46 -4.15 -2.47 1.85
N THR A 47 -3.84 -2.84 3.09
CA THR A 47 -4.16 -4.16 3.63
C THR A 47 -4.62 -4.15 5.09
N SER A 48 -5.37 -5.18 5.44
CA SER A 48 -5.60 -5.57 6.83
C SER A 48 -5.65 -7.08 6.95
N SER A 49 -4.82 -7.63 7.84
CA SER A 49 -4.87 -9.05 8.18
C SER A 49 -6.11 -9.44 8.98
N VAL A 50 -6.81 -8.46 9.59
CA VAL A 50 -8.02 -8.70 10.39
C VAL A 50 -9.26 -8.74 9.50
N THR A 51 -9.35 -7.84 8.53
CA THR A 51 -10.53 -7.75 7.65
C THR A 51 -10.34 -8.42 6.29
N ASN A 52 -9.17 -9.02 6.03
CA ASN A 52 -8.75 -9.54 4.73
C ASN A 52 -8.70 -8.50 3.60
N LEU A 53 -8.78 -7.20 3.92
CA LEU A 53 -8.62 -6.13 2.94
C LEU A 53 -7.26 -6.28 2.23
N GLY A 54 -7.26 -6.17 0.90
CA GLY A 54 -6.04 -6.17 0.08
C GLY A 54 -5.38 -7.53 -0.10
N ARG A 55 -5.99 -8.62 0.42
CA ARG A 55 -5.42 -9.97 0.33
C ARG A 55 -5.30 -10.43 -1.11
N ASP A 56 -6.37 -10.32 -1.88
CA ASP A 56 -6.41 -10.81 -3.26
C ASP A 56 -5.54 -9.94 -4.17
N GLU A 57 -5.50 -8.64 -3.90
CA GLU A 57 -4.62 -7.68 -4.57
C GLU A 57 -3.13 -8.01 -4.34
N ILE A 58 -2.73 -8.31 -3.09
CA ILE A 58 -1.36 -8.76 -2.80
C ILE A 58 -1.05 -10.06 -3.54
N LEU A 59 -1.95 -11.04 -3.49
CA LEU A 59 -1.71 -12.35 -4.11
C LEU A 59 -1.60 -12.22 -5.63
N LEU A 60 -2.45 -11.42 -6.26
CA LEU A 60 -2.38 -11.12 -7.69
C LEU A 60 -1.07 -10.40 -8.04
N HIS A 61 -0.68 -9.38 -7.28
CA HIS A 61 0.55 -8.62 -7.50
C HIS A 61 1.79 -9.50 -7.40
N ILE A 62 1.86 -10.37 -6.39
CA ILE A 62 2.95 -11.35 -6.24
C ILE A 62 2.98 -12.32 -7.42
N ALA A 63 1.81 -12.82 -7.86
CA ALA A 63 1.74 -13.71 -9.02
C ALA A 63 2.21 -13.01 -10.30
N GLN A 64 1.85 -11.75 -10.51
CA GLN A 64 2.32 -10.93 -11.63
C GLN A 64 3.83 -10.76 -11.60
N LEU A 65 4.40 -10.38 -10.44
CA LEU A 65 5.84 -10.25 -10.27
C LEU A 65 6.57 -11.57 -10.54
N ARG A 66 6.09 -12.68 -9.97
CA ARG A 66 6.64 -14.01 -10.21
C ARG A 66 6.64 -14.33 -11.71
N ASN A 67 5.52 -14.13 -12.39
CA ASN A 67 5.39 -14.43 -13.81
C ASN A 67 6.29 -13.53 -14.68
N TYR A 68 6.49 -12.26 -14.28
CA TYR A 68 7.39 -11.34 -14.95
C TYR A 68 8.85 -11.84 -14.88
N TRP A 69 9.31 -12.19 -13.68
CA TRP A 69 10.68 -12.69 -13.44
C TRP A 69 10.91 -14.13 -13.93
N GLN A 70 9.85 -14.91 -14.15
CA GLN A 70 9.99 -16.20 -14.81
C GLN A 70 10.23 -16.08 -16.31
N LYS A 71 9.84 -14.94 -16.91
CA LYS A 71 9.97 -14.68 -18.36
C LYS A 71 11.24 -13.91 -18.75
N HIS A 72 11.96 -13.34 -17.78
CA HIS A 72 13.14 -12.48 -17.97
C HIS A 72 14.26 -12.92 -17.04
#